data_AF-A0A1H9E570-F1
#
_entry.id   AF-A0A1H9E570-F1
#
_cell.length_a   1.000
_cell.length_b   1.000
_cell.length_c   1.000
_cell.angle_alpha   90.00
_cell.angle_beta   90.00
_cell.angle_gamma   90.00
#
_symmetry.space_group_name_H-M   'P 1'
#
loop_
_entity.id
_entity.type
_entity.pdbx_description
1 polymer ?
#
loop_
_entity_poly.entity_id
_entity_poly.type
_entity_poly.pdbx_seq_one_letter_code
_entity_poly.pdbx_strand_id
1 'polypeptide(L)'
;MAGEEDVRHAYGDNIGWRLKGYARRHNGPPVSVREISRAQFDRIRPFFDAEDNPWLVDLHQVGREIWPHVEQVLGPLDPEQDYYVTGQPLDWDRDPVQAARDLLDERFPLATAAFLGGSVAAGTYTANSDLDMVVIVDDLPHAFRETLEHRGWPVELFCHTIESFQDFVARDTKDRRPPLLHMCAEGFLMLDADGTGQRMRTEARALLDAGPPLATVTELEDRRYGTTDLLEDLIGARDDDERLFVAARLLTCAGELALVVRNRWLGHGKWLLRRLRDAKEDELVDAYRALVRGEGAERFIEVVEQVLESAGGRLEVGYRRAASPR
;
A
#
# COMPACT_ATOMS: atom_id res chain seq x y z
N MET A 1 13.84 11.40 -32.23
CA MET A 1 15.09 11.72 -31.51
C MET A 1 14.92 13.08 -30.88
N ALA A 2 14.13 13.14 -29.81
CA ALA A 2 14.00 14.29 -28.93
C ALA A 2 14.65 13.86 -27.62
N GLY A 3 15.68 14.58 -27.19
CA GLY A 3 16.57 14.21 -26.10
C GLY A 3 15.86 14.16 -24.75
N GLU A 4 16.31 13.22 -23.92
CA GLU A 4 15.88 12.92 -22.55
C GLU A 4 16.26 14.01 -21.52
N GLU A 5 16.30 15.29 -21.89
CA GLU A 5 17.05 16.28 -21.11
C GLU A 5 16.27 17.47 -20.52
N ASP A 6 14.93 17.43 -20.39
CA ASP A 6 14.22 18.58 -19.79
C ASP A 6 13.02 18.21 -18.89
N VAL A 7 13.21 17.27 -17.97
CA VAL A 7 12.42 17.26 -16.71
C VAL A 7 13.08 18.24 -15.74
N ARG A 8 12.75 19.52 -15.91
CA ARG A 8 13.17 20.61 -15.03
C ARG A 8 12.83 20.26 -13.60
N HIS A 9 13.87 20.14 -12.79
CA HIS A 9 13.81 20.00 -11.35
C HIS A 9 13.04 21.20 -10.77
N ALA A 10 11.89 20.93 -10.15
CA ALA A 10 11.10 21.94 -9.43
C ALA A 10 11.71 22.33 -8.07
N TYR A 11 12.90 21.83 -7.74
CA TYR A 11 13.51 21.95 -6.42
C TYR A 11 15.02 22.19 -6.59
N GLY A 12 15.51 23.31 -6.06
CA GLY A 12 16.85 23.85 -6.29
C GLY A 12 18.01 22.98 -5.78
N ASP A 13 19.22 23.37 -6.18
CA ASP A 13 20.49 22.62 -6.08
C ASP A 13 21.04 22.34 -4.66
N ASN A 14 20.24 22.38 -3.60
CA ASN A 14 20.67 21.98 -2.25
C ASN A 14 20.43 20.47 -2.03
N ILE A 15 21.25 19.67 -2.71
CA ILE A 15 21.11 18.21 -2.82
C ILE A 15 22.11 17.53 -1.87
N GLY A 16 21.64 17.03 -0.72
CA GLY A 16 22.45 16.25 0.21
C GLY A 16 21.73 14.98 0.64
N TRP A 17 22.37 13.83 0.47
CA TRP A 17 21.90 12.58 1.06
C TRP A 17 22.29 12.58 2.54
N ARG A 18 21.38 12.18 3.42
CA ARG A 18 21.62 12.18 4.87
C ARG A 18 21.24 10.85 5.49
N LEU A 19 22.14 10.34 6.32
CA LEU A 19 21.87 9.24 7.23
C LEU A 19 21.42 9.82 8.57
N LYS A 20 20.17 9.58 8.95
CA LYS A 20 19.56 10.04 10.20
C LYS A 20 19.38 8.86 11.14
N GLY A 21 19.92 8.96 12.35
CA GLY A 21 19.70 8.01 13.43
C GLY A 21 18.67 8.55 14.41
N TYR A 22 17.68 7.72 14.76
CA TYR A 22 16.63 8.02 15.72
C TYR A 22 16.72 7.10 16.92
N ALA A 23 16.24 7.54 18.06
CA ALA A 23 16.13 6.67 19.23
C ALA A 23 15.07 5.60 19.00
N ARG A 24 15.35 4.36 19.43
CA ARG A 24 14.42 3.23 19.30
C ARG A 24 13.16 3.36 20.13
N ARG A 25 13.33 3.77 21.39
CA ARG A 25 12.33 3.58 22.43
C ARG A 25 11.46 4.80 22.69
N HIS A 26 11.78 5.92 22.06
CA HIS A 26 11.03 7.16 22.23
C HIS A 26 11.03 7.90 20.91
N ASN A 27 9.96 8.63 20.68
CA ASN A 27 9.90 9.51 19.53
C ASN A 27 10.73 10.79 19.78
N GLY A 28 10.96 11.57 18.73
CA GLY A 28 11.67 12.83 18.79
C GLY A 28 12.54 13.10 17.55
N PRO A 29 13.28 14.22 17.55
CA PRO A 29 14.18 14.56 16.46
C PRO A 29 15.30 13.51 16.31
N PRO A 30 15.97 13.45 15.14
CA PRO A 30 17.14 12.60 14.96
C PRO A 30 18.18 12.86 16.05
N VAL A 31 18.67 11.81 16.69
CA VAL A 31 19.75 11.88 17.68
C VAL A 31 21.13 11.94 17.01
N SER A 32 21.21 11.54 15.73
CA SER A 32 22.39 11.72 14.90
C SER A 32 22.02 12.03 13.45
N VAL A 33 22.80 12.90 12.80
CA VAL A 33 22.66 13.22 11.37
C VAL A 33 24.05 13.27 10.74
N ARG A 34 24.23 12.53 9.66
CA ARG A 34 25.47 12.52 8.86
C ARG A 34 25.14 12.79 7.40
N GLU A 35 25.92 13.66 6.77
CA GLU A 35 25.90 13.77 5.31
C GLU A 35 26.58 12.56 4.69
N ILE A 36 25.96 12.02 3.64
CA ILE A 36 26.52 10.94 2.83
C ILE A 36 26.47 11.37 1.36
N SER A 37 27.31 10.76 0.53
CA SER A 37 27.26 10.94 -0.91
C SER A 37 26.23 9.99 -1.55
N ARG A 38 25.72 10.35 -2.73
CA ARG A 38 24.92 9.45 -3.56
C ARG A 38 25.63 8.11 -3.81
N ALA A 39 26.94 8.15 -4.08
CA ALA A 39 27.73 6.95 -4.30
C ALA A 39 27.79 6.02 -3.05
N GLN A 40 27.79 6.60 -1.84
CA GLN A 40 27.69 5.80 -0.62
C GLN A 40 26.30 5.15 -0.48
N PHE A 41 25.23 5.90 -0.78
CA PHE A 41 23.88 5.34 -0.81
C PHE A 41 23.75 4.20 -1.82
N ASP A 42 24.17 4.41 -3.06
CA ASP A 42 24.11 3.41 -4.14
C ASP A 42 24.88 2.13 -3.77
N ARG A 43 25.96 2.23 -3.00
CA ARG A 43 26.76 1.07 -2.54
C ARG A 43 26.08 0.25 -1.45
N ILE A 44 25.31 0.86 -0.56
CA ILE A 44 24.60 0.13 0.49
C ILE A 44 23.25 -0.39 0.00
N ARG A 45 22.68 0.25 -1.02
CA ARG A 45 21.34 -0.01 -1.54
C ARG A 45 21.00 -1.50 -1.78
N PRO A 46 21.89 -2.33 -2.35
CA PRO A 46 21.59 -3.75 -2.60
C PRO A 46 21.38 -4.60 -1.34
N PHE A 47 21.69 -4.06 -0.16
CA PHE A 47 21.50 -4.75 1.12
C PHE A 47 20.08 -4.61 1.69
N PHE A 48 19.20 -3.88 1.03
CA PHE A 48 17.86 -3.57 1.51
C PHE A 48 16.80 -4.15 0.58
N ASP A 49 15.80 -4.82 1.15
CA ASP A 49 14.70 -5.48 0.42
C ASP A 49 13.74 -4.53 -0.31
N ALA A 50 13.91 -3.24 -0.16
CA ALA A 50 13.04 -2.26 -0.79
C ALA A 50 13.55 -1.91 -2.20
N GLU A 51 13.69 -2.83 -3.16
CA GLU A 51 14.25 -2.56 -4.51
C GLU A 51 13.71 -1.27 -5.16
N ASP A 52 12.47 -0.89 -4.84
CA ASP A 52 11.78 0.27 -5.38
C ASP A 52 11.85 1.57 -4.57
N ASN A 53 12.38 1.58 -3.34
CA ASN A 53 12.45 2.83 -2.54
C ASN A 53 13.76 3.61 -2.77
N PRO A 54 13.77 4.69 -3.58
CA PRO A 54 15.01 5.30 -4.03
C PRO A 54 15.69 6.19 -2.98
N TRP A 55 15.09 6.40 -1.81
CA TRP A 55 15.56 7.40 -0.86
C TRP A 55 15.38 7.02 0.61
N LEU A 56 14.52 6.04 0.94
CA LEU A 56 14.33 5.54 2.29
C LEU A 56 14.84 4.11 2.39
N VAL A 57 15.66 3.91 3.40
CA VAL A 57 16.37 2.68 3.67
C VAL A 57 16.22 2.40 5.15
N ASP A 58 15.53 1.32 5.51
CA ASP A 58 15.28 0.92 6.90
C ASP A 58 16.35 -0.09 7.33
N LEU A 59 17.35 0.38 8.06
CA LEU A 59 18.44 -0.47 8.58
C LEU A 59 17.97 -1.53 9.59
N HIS A 60 16.73 -1.46 10.08
CA HIS A 60 16.14 -2.56 10.84
C HIS A 60 15.80 -3.76 9.95
N GLN A 61 15.51 -3.56 8.67
CA GLN A 61 15.21 -4.65 7.73
C GLN A 61 16.47 -5.36 7.24
N VAL A 62 17.64 -4.81 7.59
CA VAL A 62 18.93 -5.39 7.29
C VAL A 62 19.34 -6.29 8.43
N GLY A 63 19.51 -7.58 8.12
CA GLY A 63 20.06 -8.55 9.06
C GLY A 63 21.37 -8.05 9.68
N ARG A 64 21.58 -8.30 10.98
CA ARG A 64 22.76 -7.81 11.71
C ARG A 64 24.09 -8.28 11.08
N GLU A 65 24.07 -9.38 10.35
CA GLU A 65 25.19 -9.90 9.57
C GLU A 65 25.64 -8.98 8.43
N ILE A 66 24.76 -8.08 7.96
CA ILE A 66 25.06 -7.15 6.87
C ILE A 66 25.62 -5.81 7.40
N TRP A 67 25.40 -5.49 8.68
CA TRP A 67 25.87 -4.24 9.30
C TRP A 67 27.37 -3.94 9.07
N PRO A 68 28.31 -4.91 9.21
CA PRO A 68 29.72 -4.65 8.94
C PRO A 68 29.99 -4.15 7.52
N HIS A 69 29.20 -4.57 6.53
CA HIS A 69 29.32 -4.10 5.14
C HIS A 69 28.80 -2.67 4.98
N VAL A 70 27.70 -2.33 5.67
CA VAL A 70 27.16 -0.97 5.68
C VAL A 70 28.13 0.00 6.37
N GLU A 71 28.70 -0.40 7.51
CA GLU A 71 29.65 0.42 8.27
C GLU A 71 30.95 0.70 7.50
N GLN A 72 31.39 -0.20 6.63
CA GLN A 72 32.51 0.05 5.71
C GLN A 72 32.25 1.22 4.74
N VAL A 73 30.98 1.53 4.46
CA VAL A 73 30.58 2.58 3.52
C VAL A 73 30.16 3.87 4.25
N LEU A 74 29.38 3.74 5.32
CA LEU A 74 28.78 4.88 6.04
C LEU A 74 29.54 5.28 7.32
N GLY A 75 30.55 4.49 7.71
CA GLY A 75 31.18 4.57 9.01
C GLY A 75 30.36 3.89 10.11
N PRO A 76 30.84 3.92 11.37
CA PRO A 76 30.22 3.22 12.49
C PRO A 76 28.73 3.54 12.69
N LEU A 77 27.95 2.55 13.09
CA LEU A 77 26.54 2.66 13.42
C LEU A 77 26.32 2.31 14.90
N ASP A 78 25.54 3.15 15.58
CA ASP A 78 25.11 2.87 16.96
C ASP A 78 24.00 1.80 16.96
N PRO A 79 24.21 0.62 17.56
CA PRO A 79 23.22 -0.43 17.59
C PRO A 79 21.96 -0.09 18.38
N GLU A 80 21.90 1.03 19.10
CA GLU A 80 20.71 1.50 19.82
C GLU A 80 19.88 2.53 19.03
N GLN A 81 20.33 2.90 17.83
CA GLN A 81 19.61 3.81 16.95
C GLN A 81 18.96 3.09 15.78
N ASP A 82 17.85 3.63 15.31
CA ASP A 82 17.24 3.26 14.04
C ASP A 82 17.64 4.26 12.98
N TYR A 83 18.27 3.76 11.92
CA TYR A 83 18.90 4.58 10.90
C TYR A 83 18.15 4.54 9.60
N TYR A 84 18.00 5.72 9.02
CA TYR A 84 17.34 5.91 7.76
C TYR A 84 18.09 6.88 6.89
N VAL A 85 18.16 6.56 5.61
CA VAL A 85 18.67 7.49 4.62
C VAL A 85 17.52 8.35 4.10
N THR A 86 17.83 9.59 3.75
CA THR A 86 16.96 10.49 2.99
C THR A 86 17.79 11.10 1.86
N GLY A 87 17.23 11.23 0.65
CA GLY A 87 17.92 11.84 -0.51
C GLY A 87 16.98 12.26 -1.64
N GLN A 88 17.28 13.43 -2.25
CA GLN A 88 16.68 14.09 -3.43
C GLN A 88 15.14 14.22 -3.57
N PRO A 89 14.70 15.35 -4.18
CA PRO A 89 14.73 16.65 -3.55
C PRO A 89 13.65 16.71 -2.46
N LEU A 90 14.07 16.49 -1.22
CA LEU A 90 13.27 16.89 -0.08
C LEU A 90 13.73 18.28 0.29
N ASP A 91 12.88 19.27 0.03
CA ASP A 91 12.90 20.47 0.87
C ASP A 91 12.87 19.97 2.32
N TRP A 92 13.75 20.48 3.18
CA TRP A 92 13.85 20.01 4.56
C TRP A 92 12.51 20.14 5.29
N ASP A 93 11.76 21.19 4.95
CA ASP A 93 10.42 21.45 5.47
C ASP A 93 9.37 20.43 4.96
N ARG A 94 9.76 19.56 4.01
CA ARG A 94 8.91 18.54 3.39
C ARG A 94 9.47 17.13 3.48
N ASP A 95 10.47 16.83 4.29
CA ASP A 95 10.86 15.43 4.53
C ASP A 95 9.66 14.67 5.13
N PRO A 96 9.07 13.68 4.42
CA PRO A 96 7.84 13.03 4.86
C PRO A 96 8.06 12.16 6.10
N VAL A 97 9.25 11.57 6.26
CA VAL A 97 9.58 10.77 7.45
C VAL A 97 9.77 11.69 8.65
N GLN A 98 10.44 12.83 8.45
CA GLN A 98 10.59 13.83 9.52
C GLN A 98 9.23 14.43 9.90
N ALA A 99 8.39 14.82 8.93
CA ALA A 99 7.07 15.37 9.19
C ALA A 99 6.17 14.37 9.94
N ALA A 100 6.19 13.09 9.56
CA ALA A 100 5.45 12.04 10.27
C ALA A 100 5.95 11.86 11.71
N ARG A 101 7.27 11.88 11.93
CA ARG A 101 7.87 11.77 13.27
C ARG A 101 7.59 12.99 14.14
N ASP A 102 7.66 14.19 13.58
CA ASP A 102 7.35 15.44 14.28
C ASP A 102 5.88 15.44 14.73
N LEU A 103 4.95 15.07 13.84
CA LEU A 103 3.53 14.94 14.20
C LEU A 103 3.31 13.89 15.30
N LEU A 104 3.98 12.75 15.19
CA LEU A 104 3.89 11.69 16.20
C LEU A 104 4.36 12.19 17.58
N ASP A 105 5.36 13.07 17.65
CA ASP A 105 5.93 13.59 18.91
C ASP A 105 4.99 14.63 19.53
N GLU A 106 4.46 15.50 18.69
CA GLU A 106 3.53 16.56 19.09
C GLU A 106 2.19 16.01 19.58
N ARG A 107 1.65 14.99 18.90
CA ARG A 107 0.28 14.49 19.13
C ARG A 107 0.21 13.23 20.00
N PHE A 108 1.21 12.35 19.93
CA PHE A 108 1.17 11.02 20.52
C PHE A 108 2.45 10.68 21.29
N PRO A 109 2.84 11.49 22.30
CA PRO A 109 4.06 11.26 23.07
C PRO A 109 4.06 9.96 23.89
N LEU A 110 2.88 9.34 24.07
CA LEU A 110 2.68 8.07 24.77
C LEU A 110 2.41 6.90 23.81
N ALA A 111 2.65 7.07 22.50
CA ALA A 111 2.51 5.96 21.55
C ALA A 111 3.51 4.84 21.89
N THR A 112 3.06 3.59 21.76
CA THR A 112 3.89 2.40 21.97
C THR A 112 4.45 1.87 20.65
N ALA A 113 3.74 2.09 19.55
CA ALA A 113 4.21 1.77 18.21
C ALA A 113 3.66 2.77 17.17
N ALA A 114 4.42 2.99 16.09
CA ALA A 114 3.94 3.77 14.95
C ALA A 114 4.56 3.31 13.63
N PHE A 115 3.74 3.30 12.58
CA PHE A 115 4.15 2.97 11.21
C PHE A 115 3.80 4.10 10.26
N LEU A 116 4.66 4.35 9.29
CA LEU A 116 4.39 5.17 8.12
C LEU A 116 4.24 4.23 6.92
N GLY A 117 3.05 4.17 6.33
CA GLY A 117 2.71 3.27 5.24
C GLY A 117 2.70 3.96 3.88
N GLY A 118 1.90 3.38 2.99
CA GLY A 118 1.50 4.03 1.75
C GLY A 118 2.64 4.25 0.75
N SER A 119 2.43 5.25 -0.09
CA SER A 119 3.36 5.57 -1.19
C SER A 119 4.72 6.07 -0.71
N VAL A 120 4.78 6.63 0.51
CA VAL A 120 6.03 7.10 1.13
C VAL A 120 6.92 5.92 1.51
N ALA A 121 6.38 4.94 2.24
CA ALA A 121 7.13 3.72 2.58
C ALA A 121 7.54 2.92 1.34
N ALA A 122 6.69 2.90 0.31
CA ALA A 122 6.99 2.26 -0.97
C ALA A 122 7.95 3.07 -1.86
N GLY A 123 8.31 4.31 -1.49
CA GLY A 123 9.17 5.18 -2.28
C GLY A 123 8.56 5.68 -3.60
N THR A 124 7.25 5.55 -3.77
CA THR A 124 6.49 5.91 -4.99
C THR A 124 5.58 7.12 -4.77
N TYR A 125 5.87 7.94 -3.75
CA TYR A 125 5.06 9.12 -3.44
C TYR A 125 5.19 10.20 -4.52
N THR A 126 4.16 11.04 -4.61
CA THR A 126 4.07 12.16 -5.55
C THR A 126 3.73 13.43 -4.78
N ALA A 127 3.67 14.57 -5.48
CA ALA A 127 3.21 15.82 -4.86
C ALA A 127 1.77 15.75 -4.30
N ASN A 128 0.98 14.74 -4.71
CA ASN A 128 -0.39 14.53 -4.27
C ASN A 128 -0.52 13.35 -3.29
N SER A 129 0.61 12.85 -2.78
CA SER A 129 0.60 11.78 -1.77
C SER A 129 0.34 12.32 -0.38
N ASP A 130 -0.36 11.51 0.40
CA ASP A 130 -0.57 11.63 1.83
C ASP A 130 0.47 10.83 2.64
N LEU A 131 0.56 11.14 3.94
CA LEU A 131 1.25 10.34 4.94
C LEU A 131 0.24 9.40 5.60
N ASP A 132 0.26 8.13 5.22
CA ASP A 132 -0.53 7.08 5.87
C ASP A 132 0.14 6.65 7.18
N MET A 133 -0.44 6.92 8.34
CA MET A 133 0.19 6.69 9.65
C MET A 133 -0.66 5.79 10.54
N VAL A 134 -0.13 4.63 10.94
CA VAL A 134 -0.74 3.79 11.98
C VAL A 134 -0.08 4.11 13.31
N VAL A 135 -0.86 4.43 14.34
CA VAL A 135 -0.34 4.80 15.66
C VAL A 135 -1.04 4.00 16.75
N ILE A 136 -0.27 3.33 17.59
CA ILE A 136 -0.76 2.56 18.73
C ILE A 136 -0.57 3.34 20.03
N VAL A 137 -1.66 3.52 20.77
CA VAL A 137 -1.70 4.21 22.06
C VAL A 137 -2.55 3.38 23.02
N ASP A 138 -1.99 2.99 24.16
CA ASP A 138 -2.65 2.07 25.10
C ASP A 138 -3.95 2.65 25.70
N ASP A 139 -3.93 3.93 26.11
CA ASP A 139 -5.06 4.60 26.77
C ASP A 139 -5.88 5.45 25.80
N LEU A 140 -6.25 4.86 24.64
CA LEU A 140 -7.06 5.53 23.63
C LEU A 140 -8.56 5.31 23.90
N PRO A 141 -9.39 6.36 24.07
CA PRO A 141 -10.82 6.20 24.39
C PRO A 141 -11.62 5.44 23.32
N HIS A 142 -11.25 5.59 22.06
CA HIS A 142 -11.82 4.86 20.92
C HIS A 142 -10.85 4.95 19.74
N ALA A 143 -10.81 3.91 18.91
CA ALA A 143 -10.12 3.97 17.63
C ALA A 143 -10.72 5.07 16.74
N PHE A 144 -9.87 5.80 16.03
CA PHE A 144 -10.31 6.84 15.13
C PHE A 144 -9.41 6.92 13.89
N ARG A 145 -10.01 7.47 12.83
CA ARG A 145 -9.30 7.93 11.64
C ARG A 145 -9.43 9.44 11.56
N GLU A 146 -8.32 10.13 11.32
CA GLU A 146 -8.29 11.58 11.21
C GLU A 146 -7.48 11.98 9.97
N THR A 147 -8.06 12.84 9.13
CA THR A 147 -7.35 13.51 8.04
C THR A 147 -6.96 14.91 8.52
N LEU A 148 -5.68 15.25 8.47
CA LEU A 148 -5.19 16.58 8.85
C LEU A 148 -4.06 17.04 7.93
N GLU A 149 -3.66 18.29 8.06
CA GLU A 149 -2.44 18.81 7.43
C GLU A 149 -1.36 19.03 8.50
N HIS A 150 -0.14 18.53 8.26
CA HIS A 150 1.01 18.80 9.10
C HIS A 150 2.22 19.13 8.23
N ARG A 151 2.81 20.33 8.41
CA ARG A 151 3.96 20.82 7.63
C ARG A 151 3.76 20.72 6.11
N GLY A 152 2.55 21.05 5.65
CA GLY A 152 2.17 21.01 4.24
C GLY A 152 1.93 19.61 3.66
N TRP A 153 1.96 18.57 4.51
CA TRP A 153 1.57 17.21 4.13
C TRP A 153 0.13 16.91 4.55
N PRO A 154 -0.72 16.40 3.64
CA PRO A 154 -1.91 15.66 4.03
C PRO A 154 -1.49 14.42 4.81
N VAL A 155 -2.12 14.17 5.95
CA VAL A 155 -1.87 13.01 6.81
C VAL A 155 -3.17 12.27 7.08
N GLU A 156 -3.14 10.97 6.88
CA GLU A 156 -4.19 10.03 7.26
C GLU A 156 -3.73 9.25 8.49
N LEU A 157 -4.24 9.63 9.66
CA LEU A 157 -3.97 8.94 10.93
C LEU A 157 -4.95 7.77 11.13
N PHE A 158 -4.42 6.62 11.52
CA PHE A 158 -5.15 5.46 11.98
C PHE A 158 -4.71 5.14 13.41
N CYS A 159 -5.46 5.65 14.39
CA CYS A 159 -5.12 5.57 15.80
C CYS A 159 -5.90 4.45 16.49
N HIS A 160 -5.20 3.57 17.20
CA HIS A 160 -5.76 2.36 17.78
C HIS A 160 -5.13 2.04 19.15
N THR A 161 -5.90 1.40 20.05
CA THR A 161 -5.30 0.45 21.02
C THR A 161 -4.99 -0.86 20.30
N ILE A 162 -4.18 -1.75 20.89
CA ILE A 162 -3.88 -3.03 20.23
C ILE A 162 -5.12 -3.90 20.00
N GLU A 163 -6.07 -3.87 20.94
CA GLU A 163 -7.34 -4.60 20.85
C GLU A 163 -8.18 -4.07 19.68
N SER A 164 -8.33 -2.75 19.60
CA SER A 164 -9.10 -2.14 18.51
C SER A 164 -8.42 -2.34 17.14
N PHE A 165 -7.09 -2.41 17.10
CA PHE A 165 -6.35 -2.75 15.88
C PHE A 165 -6.66 -4.18 15.44
N GLN A 166 -6.64 -5.15 16.36
CA GLN A 166 -6.96 -6.54 16.08
C GLN A 166 -8.40 -6.72 15.59
N ASP A 167 -9.37 -6.00 16.17
CA ASP A 167 -10.76 -6.02 15.71
C ASP A 167 -10.90 -5.52 14.26
N PHE A 168 -10.18 -4.45 13.91
CA PHE A 168 -10.17 -3.92 12.55
C PHE A 168 -9.49 -4.89 11.58
N VAL A 169 -8.35 -5.47 11.97
CA VAL A 169 -7.65 -6.50 11.19
C VAL A 169 -8.57 -7.70 10.93
N ALA A 170 -9.30 -8.18 11.93
CA ALA A 170 -10.20 -9.32 11.77
C ALA A 170 -11.34 -9.02 10.78
N ARG A 171 -11.95 -7.83 10.90
CA ARG A 171 -13.02 -7.37 9.99
C ARG A 171 -12.49 -7.21 8.57
N ASP A 172 -11.39 -6.48 8.40
CA ASP A 172 -10.83 -6.15 7.10
C ASP A 172 -10.25 -7.40 6.39
N THR A 173 -9.75 -8.37 7.17
CA THR A 173 -9.35 -9.70 6.69
C THR A 173 -10.55 -10.48 6.14
N LYS A 174 -11.68 -10.47 6.86
CA LYS A 174 -12.93 -11.08 6.40
C LYS A 174 -13.42 -10.43 5.10
N ASP A 175 -13.25 -9.12 4.97
CA ASP A 175 -13.61 -8.34 3.77
C ASP A 175 -12.56 -8.43 2.65
N ARG A 176 -11.47 -9.21 2.87
CA ARG A 176 -10.33 -9.42 1.98
C ARG A 176 -9.56 -8.15 1.63
N ARG A 177 -9.72 -7.06 2.38
CA ARG A 177 -9.08 -5.76 2.10
C ARG A 177 -8.43 -5.25 3.37
N PRO A 178 -7.20 -5.70 3.71
CA PRO A 178 -6.56 -5.35 4.98
C PRO A 178 -5.50 -4.24 4.84
N PRO A 179 -5.88 -2.95 4.66
CA PRO A 179 -4.90 -1.86 4.50
C PRO A 179 -3.99 -1.72 5.72
N LEU A 180 -4.53 -1.91 6.93
CA LEU A 180 -3.75 -1.86 8.18
C LEU A 180 -2.65 -2.94 8.21
N LEU A 181 -2.93 -4.15 7.72
CA LEU A 181 -1.92 -5.21 7.64
C LEU A 181 -0.81 -4.84 6.66
N HIS A 182 -1.15 -4.34 5.47
CA HIS A 182 -0.14 -3.90 4.50
C HIS A 182 0.72 -2.77 5.07
N MET A 183 0.12 -1.77 5.71
CA MET A 183 0.87 -0.69 6.35
C MET A 183 1.81 -1.18 7.45
N CYS A 184 1.42 -2.16 8.26
CA CYS A 184 2.28 -2.69 9.32
C CYS A 184 3.37 -3.64 8.79
N ALA A 185 3.06 -4.44 7.75
CA ALA A 185 3.96 -5.43 7.19
C ALA A 185 5.05 -4.83 6.29
N GLU A 186 4.65 -3.88 5.43
CA GLU A 186 5.46 -3.28 4.36
C GLU A 186 5.88 -1.85 4.70
N GLY A 187 5.16 -1.19 5.61
CA GLY A 187 5.44 0.19 5.99
C GLY A 187 6.74 0.34 6.77
N PHE A 188 7.07 1.59 7.02
CA PHE A 188 8.22 2.03 7.77
C PHE A 188 7.91 2.08 9.27
N LEU A 189 8.60 1.29 10.10
CA LEU A 189 8.40 1.31 11.55
C LEU A 189 9.11 2.54 12.13
N MET A 190 8.33 3.53 12.55
CA MET A 190 8.85 4.78 13.09
C MET A 190 9.16 4.68 14.58
N LEU A 191 8.36 3.95 15.34
CA LEU A 191 8.47 3.84 16.79
C LEU A 191 8.17 2.41 17.23
N ASP A 192 8.99 1.90 18.14
CA ASP A 192 8.76 0.64 18.84
C ASP A 192 9.25 0.72 20.28
N ALA A 193 8.42 1.31 21.14
CA ALA A 193 8.79 1.64 22.52
C ALA A 193 9.10 0.39 23.37
N ASP A 194 8.38 -0.71 23.11
CA ASP A 194 8.34 -1.92 23.96
C ASP A 194 8.31 -3.24 23.17
N GLY A 195 8.56 -3.20 21.86
CA GLY A 195 8.50 -4.37 20.98
C GLY A 195 7.13 -4.62 20.35
N THR A 196 6.10 -3.82 20.66
CA THR A 196 4.76 -3.92 20.06
C THR A 196 4.80 -3.79 18.55
N GLY A 197 5.56 -2.84 18.01
CA GLY A 197 5.68 -2.63 16.57
C GLY A 197 6.25 -3.84 15.84
N GLN A 198 7.33 -4.45 16.35
CA GLN A 198 7.90 -5.65 15.74
C GLN A 198 6.96 -6.86 15.79
N ARG A 199 6.23 -7.03 16.90
CA ARG A 199 5.20 -8.09 17.00
C ARG A 199 4.10 -7.90 15.97
N MET A 200 3.55 -6.68 15.87
CA MET A 200 2.53 -6.34 14.87
C MET A 200 3.01 -6.57 13.44
N ARG A 201 4.23 -6.15 13.09
CA ARG A 201 4.81 -6.37 11.76
C ARG A 201 4.93 -7.86 11.44
N THR A 202 5.43 -8.64 12.41
CA THR A 202 5.61 -10.08 12.26
C THR A 202 4.27 -10.78 12.02
N GLU A 203 3.28 -10.46 12.85
CA GLU A 203 1.92 -10.98 12.71
C GLU A 203 1.28 -10.54 11.39
N ALA A 204 1.43 -9.28 11.00
CA ALA A 204 0.88 -8.77 9.75
C ALA A 204 1.47 -9.48 8.53
N ARG A 205 2.78 -9.71 8.49
CA ARG A 205 3.43 -10.50 7.42
C ARG A 205 2.88 -11.93 7.39
N ALA A 206 2.80 -12.59 8.55
CA ALA A 206 2.27 -13.95 8.63
C ALA A 206 0.80 -14.05 8.14
N LEU A 207 -0.03 -13.06 8.49
CA LEU A 207 -1.42 -12.99 8.02
C LEU A 207 -1.51 -12.73 6.52
N LEU A 208 -0.71 -11.81 5.98
CA LEU A 208 -0.68 -11.53 4.55
C LEU A 208 -0.24 -12.75 3.74
N ASP A 209 0.77 -13.47 4.23
CA ASP A 209 1.27 -14.70 3.62
C ASP A 209 0.23 -15.84 3.67
N ALA A 210 -0.56 -15.92 4.75
CA ALA A 210 -1.65 -16.89 4.86
C ALA A 210 -2.78 -16.62 3.86
N GLY A 211 -2.97 -15.36 3.45
CA GLY A 211 -4.02 -14.95 2.52
C GLY A 211 -5.40 -14.76 3.17
N PRO A 212 -6.39 -14.27 2.40
CA PRO A 212 -7.74 -14.09 2.92
C PRO A 212 -8.42 -15.44 3.22
N PRO A 213 -9.49 -15.44 4.04
CA PRO A 213 -10.35 -16.61 4.20
C PRO A 213 -10.87 -17.12 2.85
N LEU A 214 -11.05 -18.44 2.73
CA LEU A 214 -11.65 -19.01 1.52
C LEU A 214 -13.04 -18.41 1.26
N ALA A 215 -13.35 -18.18 -0.01
CA ALA A 215 -14.63 -17.63 -0.41
C ALA A 215 -15.77 -18.58 -0.07
N THR A 216 -16.81 -18.04 0.54
CA THR A 216 -18.04 -18.80 0.74
C THR A 216 -18.72 -19.01 -0.60
N VAL A 217 -19.53 -20.07 -0.71
CA VAL A 217 -20.35 -20.32 -1.91
C VAL A 217 -21.19 -19.09 -2.24
N THR A 218 -21.78 -18.46 -1.22
CA THR A 218 -22.60 -17.27 -1.35
C THR A 218 -21.81 -16.06 -1.87
N GLU A 219 -20.60 -15.83 -1.38
CA GLU A 219 -19.75 -14.74 -1.87
C GLU A 219 -19.41 -14.93 -3.36
N LEU A 220 -19.00 -16.15 -3.76
CA LEU A 220 -18.69 -16.44 -5.16
C LEU A 220 -19.92 -16.30 -6.06
N GLU A 221 -21.07 -16.79 -5.61
CA GLU A 221 -22.35 -16.67 -6.31
C GLU A 221 -22.75 -15.20 -6.49
N ASP A 222 -22.61 -14.36 -5.47
CA ASP A 222 -22.92 -12.93 -5.53
C ASP A 222 -22.05 -12.18 -6.53
N ARG A 223 -20.74 -12.47 -6.55
CA ARG A 223 -19.80 -11.85 -7.47
C ARG A 223 -20.02 -12.30 -8.90
N ARG A 224 -20.29 -13.59 -9.10
CA ARG A 224 -20.64 -14.14 -10.42
C ARG A 224 -21.93 -13.55 -10.94
N TYR A 225 -22.94 -13.41 -10.09
CA TYR A 225 -24.22 -12.82 -10.47
C TYR A 225 -24.02 -11.38 -10.95
N GLY A 226 -23.40 -10.53 -10.12
CA GLY A 226 -23.15 -9.13 -10.49
C GLY A 226 -22.26 -8.97 -11.71
N THR A 227 -21.29 -9.88 -11.93
CA THR A 227 -20.42 -9.85 -13.11
C THR A 227 -21.15 -10.34 -14.37
N THR A 228 -22.02 -11.35 -14.26
CA THR A 228 -22.83 -11.83 -15.37
C THR A 228 -23.80 -10.75 -15.84
N ASP A 229 -24.50 -10.11 -14.90
CA ASP A 229 -25.47 -9.04 -15.17
C ASP A 229 -24.83 -7.89 -15.96
N LEU A 230 -23.69 -7.39 -15.46
CA LEU A 230 -22.93 -6.33 -16.13
C LEU A 230 -22.33 -6.74 -17.48
N LEU A 231 -22.01 -8.02 -17.66
CA LEU A 231 -21.53 -8.53 -18.95
C LEU A 231 -22.65 -8.54 -19.99
N GLU A 232 -23.86 -8.97 -19.60
CA GLU A 232 -25.05 -8.90 -20.48
C GLU A 232 -25.41 -7.46 -20.83
N ASP A 233 -25.35 -6.54 -19.86
CA ASP A 233 -25.54 -5.11 -20.10
C ASP A 233 -24.51 -4.57 -21.11
N LEU A 234 -23.24 -4.96 -21.00
CA LEU A 234 -22.19 -4.54 -21.92
C LEU A 234 -22.45 -5.05 -23.35
N ILE A 235 -22.88 -6.31 -23.48
CA ILE A 235 -23.23 -6.93 -24.77
C ILE A 235 -24.45 -6.23 -25.39
N GLY A 236 -25.41 -5.83 -24.56
CA GLY A 236 -26.65 -5.16 -24.98
C GLY A 236 -26.53 -3.65 -25.22
N ALA A 237 -25.43 -3.01 -24.78
CA ALA A 237 -25.25 -1.57 -24.78
C ALA A 237 -25.37 -0.97 -26.18
N ARG A 238 -26.21 0.06 -26.32
CA ARG A 238 -26.57 0.65 -27.64
C ARG A 238 -25.92 1.98 -27.93
N ASP A 239 -25.46 2.67 -26.89
CA ASP A 239 -24.73 3.92 -27.01
C ASP A 239 -23.38 3.85 -26.29
N ASP A 240 -22.49 4.76 -26.66
CA ASP A 240 -21.11 4.75 -26.18
C ASP A 240 -21.01 5.16 -24.70
N ASP A 241 -21.93 6.00 -24.20
CA ASP A 241 -21.92 6.44 -22.80
C ASP A 241 -22.33 5.27 -21.88
N GLU A 242 -23.42 4.56 -22.22
CA GLU A 242 -23.84 3.33 -21.55
C GLU A 242 -22.71 2.31 -21.53
N ARG A 243 -22.07 2.06 -22.69
CA ARG A 243 -20.92 1.14 -22.80
C ARG A 243 -19.79 1.53 -21.86
N LEU A 244 -19.43 2.81 -21.78
CA LEU A 244 -18.35 3.29 -20.92
C LEU A 244 -18.68 3.11 -19.42
N PHE A 245 -19.90 3.45 -19.01
CA PHE A 245 -20.33 3.31 -17.62
C PHE A 245 -20.39 1.85 -17.18
N VAL A 246 -20.98 0.98 -17.99
CA VAL A 246 -21.07 -0.46 -17.71
C VAL A 246 -19.67 -1.09 -17.70
N ALA A 247 -18.84 -0.80 -18.71
CA ALA A 247 -17.48 -1.36 -18.79
C ALA A 247 -16.63 -0.99 -17.57
N ALA A 248 -16.70 0.26 -17.08
CA ALA A 248 -15.96 0.70 -15.91
C ALA A 248 -16.36 -0.07 -14.64
N ARG A 249 -17.67 -0.31 -14.46
CA ARG A 249 -18.17 -1.11 -13.32
C ARG A 249 -17.80 -2.58 -13.50
N LEU A 250 -17.93 -3.13 -14.71
CA LEU A 250 -17.60 -4.51 -15.04
C LEU A 250 -16.12 -4.80 -14.79
N LEU A 251 -15.21 -3.89 -15.13
CA LEU A 251 -13.77 -4.03 -14.84
C LEU A 251 -13.53 -4.27 -13.34
N THR A 252 -14.22 -3.50 -12.50
CA THR A 252 -14.09 -3.65 -11.04
C THR A 252 -14.64 -5.00 -10.58
N CYS A 253 -15.83 -5.38 -11.02
CA CYS A 253 -16.46 -6.65 -10.62
C CYS A 253 -15.67 -7.88 -11.11
N ALA A 254 -15.28 -7.89 -12.37
CA ALA A 254 -14.47 -8.96 -12.96
C ALA A 254 -13.09 -9.04 -12.30
N GLY A 255 -12.45 -7.89 -12.03
CA GLY A 255 -11.16 -7.87 -11.33
C GLY A 255 -11.24 -8.43 -9.91
N GLU A 256 -12.26 -8.05 -9.15
CA GLU A 256 -12.50 -8.63 -7.82
C GLU A 256 -12.80 -10.13 -7.90
N LEU A 257 -13.61 -10.56 -8.87
CA LEU A 257 -13.93 -11.99 -9.05
C LEU A 257 -12.67 -12.80 -9.39
N ALA A 258 -11.83 -12.32 -10.31
CA ALA A 258 -10.59 -12.98 -10.71
C ALA A 258 -9.64 -13.20 -9.52
N LEU A 259 -9.55 -12.21 -8.61
CA LEU A 259 -8.76 -12.31 -7.38
C LEU A 259 -9.38 -13.27 -6.36
N VAL A 260 -10.71 -13.18 -6.15
CA VAL A 260 -11.41 -14.01 -5.15
C VAL A 260 -11.35 -15.49 -5.51
N VAL A 261 -11.54 -15.86 -6.79
CA VAL A 261 -11.43 -17.25 -7.27
C VAL A 261 -10.04 -17.85 -7.00
N ARG A 262 -9.00 -17.01 -7.02
CA ARG A 262 -7.61 -17.39 -6.74
C ARG A 262 -7.21 -17.23 -5.27
N ASN A 263 -8.18 -16.99 -4.39
CA ASN A 263 -7.99 -16.68 -2.97
C ASN A 263 -6.94 -15.58 -2.71
N ARG A 264 -6.99 -14.50 -3.47
CA ARG A 264 -6.09 -13.34 -3.34
C ARG A 264 -6.76 -12.20 -2.59
N TRP A 265 -5.94 -11.36 -1.95
CA TRP A 265 -6.38 -10.10 -1.34
C TRP A 265 -6.96 -9.16 -2.39
N LEU A 266 -8.00 -8.44 -2.00
CA LEU A 266 -8.65 -7.41 -2.81
C LEU A 266 -8.01 -6.04 -2.57
N GLY A 267 -8.36 -5.08 -3.42
CA GLY A 267 -8.00 -3.68 -3.28
C GLY A 267 -9.08 -2.77 -3.86
N HIS A 268 -8.94 -1.47 -3.64
CA HIS A 268 -9.80 -0.45 -4.23
C HIS A 268 -8.97 0.57 -5.03
N GLY A 269 -9.57 1.14 -6.08
CA GLY A 269 -8.91 2.12 -6.95
C GLY A 269 -7.55 1.61 -7.44
N LYS A 270 -6.49 2.39 -7.18
CA LYS A 270 -5.10 2.03 -7.56
C LYS A 270 -4.65 0.67 -7.01
N TRP A 271 -5.16 0.24 -5.86
CA TRP A 271 -4.77 -1.04 -5.25
C TRP A 271 -5.40 -2.23 -5.95
N LEU A 272 -6.60 -2.11 -6.52
CA LEU A 272 -7.16 -3.19 -7.33
C LEU A 272 -6.24 -3.50 -8.53
N LEU A 273 -5.79 -2.46 -9.24
CA LEU A 273 -4.83 -2.60 -10.33
C LEU A 273 -3.52 -3.27 -9.88
N ARG A 274 -2.96 -2.86 -8.74
CA ARG A 274 -1.72 -3.48 -8.20
C ARG A 274 -1.92 -4.96 -7.92
N ARG A 275 -3.04 -5.34 -7.28
CA ARG A 275 -3.37 -6.74 -6.99
C ARG A 275 -3.59 -7.58 -8.24
N LEU A 276 -4.21 -7.00 -9.28
CA LEU A 276 -4.35 -7.67 -10.57
C LEU A 276 -2.99 -7.94 -11.22
N ARG A 277 -2.06 -6.98 -11.17
CA ARG A 277 -0.68 -7.18 -11.66
C ARG A 277 0.07 -8.25 -10.87
N ASP A 278 -0.02 -8.22 -9.54
CA ASP A 278 0.57 -9.25 -8.67
C ASP A 278 0.04 -10.65 -9.03
N ALA A 279 -1.24 -10.73 -9.40
CA ALA A 279 -1.92 -11.95 -9.83
C ALA A 279 -1.71 -12.30 -11.32
N LYS A 280 -1.02 -11.46 -12.09
CA LYS A 280 -0.81 -11.60 -13.55
C LYS A 280 -2.12 -11.59 -14.36
N GLU A 281 -3.07 -10.76 -13.96
CA GLU A 281 -4.35 -10.53 -14.62
C GLU A 281 -4.30 -9.27 -15.53
N ASP A 282 -3.13 -8.96 -16.10
CA ASP A 282 -2.90 -7.77 -16.92
C ASP A 282 -3.84 -7.70 -18.14
N GLU A 283 -4.21 -8.87 -18.69
CA GLU A 283 -5.08 -8.99 -19.85
C GLU A 283 -6.46 -8.34 -19.64
N LEU A 284 -7.01 -8.42 -18.41
CA LEU A 284 -8.29 -7.76 -18.08
C LEU A 284 -8.19 -6.24 -18.22
N VAL A 285 -7.08 -5.67 -17.77
CA VAL A 285 -6.83 -4.22 -17.83
C VAL A 285 -6.51 -3.80 -19.27
N ASP A 286 -5.78 -4.61 -20.01
CA ASP A 286 -5.41 -4.34 -21.39
C ASP A 286 -6.62 -4.42 -22.34
N ALA A 287 -7.51 -5.39 -22.14
CA ALA A 287 -8.75 -5.52 -22.89
C ALA A 287 -9.71 -4.34 -22.60
N TYR A 288 -9.86 -3.95 -21.34
CA TYR A 288 -10.62 -2.74 -20.99
C TYR A 288 -10.01 -1.48 -21.62
N ARG A 289 -8.68 -1.36 -21.64
CA ARG A 289 -7.99 -0.21 -22.25
C ARG A 289 -8.26 -0.13 -23.76
N ALA A 290 -8.28 -1.27 -24.46
CA ALA A 290 -8.63 -1.34 -25.87
C ALA A 290 -10.07 -0.85 -26.12
N LEU A 291 -11.03 -1.29 -25.29
CA LEU A 291 -12.42 -0.82 -25.34
C LEU A 291 -12.50 0.70 -25.19
N VAL A 292 -11.85 1.28 -24.17
CA VAL A 292 -11.87 2.73 -23.92
C VAL A 292 -11.19 3.53 -25.04
N ARG A 293 -10.27 2.91 -25.80
CA ARG A 293 -9.65 3.51 -26.99
C ARG A 293 -10.53 3.43 -28.25
N GLY A 294 -11.70 2.81 -28.16
CA GLY A 294 -12.62 2.64 -29.29
C GLY A 294 -12.26 1.45 -30.19
N GLU A 295 -11.48 0.49 -29.71
CA GLU A 295 -11.08 -0.70 -30.47
C GLU A 295 -12.14 -1.82 -30.49
N GLY A 296 -13.30 -1.59 -29.85
CA GLY A 296 -14.38 -2.57 -29.71
C GLY A 296 -14.45 -3.19 -28.31
N ALA A 297 -15.57 -3.82 -27.97
CA ALA A 297 -15.81 -4.44 -26.66
C ALA A 297 -15.51 -5.95 -26.64
N GLU A 298 -15.30 -6.55 -27.81
CA GLU A 298 -15.24 -8.00 -28.03
C GLU A 298 -14.14 -8.65 -27.18
N ARG A 299 -12.93 -8.07 -27.20
CA ARG A 299 -11.81 -8.56 -26.38
C ARG A 299 -12.11 -8.49 -24.88
N PHE A 300 -12.76 -7.41 -24.43
CA PHE A 300 -13.08 -7.26 -23.01
C PHE A 300 -14.17 -8.25 -22.57
N ILE A 301 -15.17 -8.48 -23.43
CA ILE A 301 -16.21 -9.50 -23.24
C ILE A 301 -15.57 -10.89 -23.12
N GLU A 302 -14.66 -11.26 -24.03
CA GLU A 302 -13.97 -12.56 -24.01
C GLU A 302 -13.14 -12.78 -22.73
N VAL A 303 -12.46 -11.74 -22.25
CA VAL A 303 -11.65 -11.85 -21.02
C VAL A 303 -12.53 -11.96 -19.78
N VAL A 304 -13.64 -11.22 -19.72
CA VAL A 304 -14.61 -11.30 -18.62
C VAL A 304 -15.29 -12.68 -18.61
N GLU A 305 -15.62 -13.24 -19.77
CA GLU A 305 -16.10 -14.62 -19.91
C GLU A 305 -15.14 -15.62 -19.28
N GLN A 306 -13.85 -15.54 -19.59
CA GLN A 306 -12.83 -16.44 -19.01
C GLN A 306 -12.76 -16.31 -17.48
N VAL A 307 -12.91 -15.09 -16.94
CA VAL A 307 -12.98 -14.88 -15.50
C VAL A 307 -14.22 -15.56 -14.91
N LEU A 308 -15.38 -15.41 -15.55
CA LEU A 308 -16.62 -16.08 -15.14
C LEU A 308 -16.49 -17.60 -15.22
N GLU A 309 -15.94 -18.16 -16.30
CA GLU A 309 -15.66 -19.58 -16.48
C GLU A 309 -14.79 -20.13 -15.34
N SER A 310 -13.73 -19.40 -14.95
CA SER A 310 -12.88 -19.77 -13.81
C SER A 310 -13.65 -19.81 -12.48
N ALA A 311 -14.76 -19.07 -12.38
CA ALA A 311 -15.66 -19.05 -11.24
C ALA A 311 -16.83 -20.05 -11.35
N GLY A 312 -16.94 -20.81 -12.44
CA GLY A 312 -18.04 -21.75 -12.69
C GLY A 312 -19.08 -21.27 -13.73
N GLY A 313 -18.75 -20.27 -14.53
CA GLY A 313 -19.53 -19.74 -15.65
C GLY A 313 -20.53 -18.64 -15.28
N ARG A 314 -21.25 -18.15 -16.30
CA ARG A 314 -22.39 -17.24 -16.16
C ARG A 314 -23.50 -17.86 -15.31
N LEU A 315 -24.36 -17.02 -14.73
CA LEU A 315 -25.62 -17.44 -14.12
C LEU A 315 -26.78 -17.14 -15.08
N GLU A 316 -27.39 -18.19 -15.62
CA GLU A 316 -28.32 -18.10 -16.76
C GLU A 316 -29.82 -18.26 -16.37
N VAL A 317 -30.66 -18.37 -17.41
CA VAL A 317 -32.10 -18.64 -17.30
C VAL A 317 -32.37 -19.84 -16.40
N GLY A 318 -33.27 -19.64 -15.43
CA GLY A 318 -33.64 -20.65 -14.44
C GLY A 318 -32.87 -20.56 -13.12
N TYR A 319 -31.84 -19.71 -13.04
CA TYR A 319 -31.19 -19.38 -11.78
C TYR A 319 -32.17 -18.74 -10.78
N ARG A 320 -32.12 -19.18 -9.53
CA ARG A 320 -32.95 -18.69 -8.43
C ARG A 320 -32.16 -18.70 -7.12
N ARG A 321 -32.23 -17.60 -6.39
CA ARG A 321 -31.71 -17.47 -5.03
C ARG A 321 -32.80 -16.97 -4.07
N ALA A 322 -32.76 -17.41 -2.81
CA ALA A 322 -33.62 -16.88 -1.77
C ALA A 322 -33.13 -15.49 -1.32
N ALA A 323 -34.05 -14.56 -1.05
CA ALA A 323 -33.69 -13.27 -0.48
C ALA A 323 -33.16 -13.45 0.95
N SER A 324 -32.05 -12.78 1.28
CA SER A 324 -31.59 -12.68 2.66
C SER A 324 -32.56 -11.83 3.48
N PRO A 325 -32.91 -12.22 4.72
CA PRO A 325 -33.68 -11.36 5.62
C PRO A 325 -32.96 -10.02 5.80
N ARG A 326 -33.73 -8.92 5.82
CA ARG A 326 -33.21 -7.58 6.10
C ARG A 326 -32.73 -7.42 7.54
#